data_AF-D2CGP9-F1
#
_entry.id   AF-D2CGP9-F1
#
_cell.length_a   1.000
_cell.length_b   1.000
_cell.length_c   1.000
_cell.angle_alpha   90.00
_cell.angle_beta   90.00
_cell.angle_gamma   90.00
#
_symmetry.space_group_name_H-M   'P 1'
#
loop_
_entity.id
_entity.type
_entity.pdbx_description
1 polymer ?
#
loop_
_entity_poly.entity_id
_entity_poly.type
_entity_poly.pdbx_seq_one_letter_code
_entity_poly.pdbx_strand_id
1 'polypeptide(L)'
;MEHRYIANNFLVRNAVTGTHELLHYEYTLFLESIRDDKKFQEQLFVASGSLYESLQKYYRGNSMKKKKINRLSESVYKYYKRSIERSTPFGLFSETSVGSFSSVEELNLNGRTSKKVLLDLEWLIRLVFKIEKKYFQ
;
A
#
# COMPACT_ATOMS: atom_id res chain seq x y z
N MET A 1 -43.02 5.77 -15.42
CA MET A 1 -42.10 4.66 -15.73
C MET A 1 -41.29 4.35 -14.48
N GLU A 2 -41.59 3.26 -13.79
CA GLU A 2 -40.74 2.78 -12.70
C GLU A 2 -39.41 2.30 -13.28
N HIS A 3 -38.30 2.91 -12.84
CA HIS A 3 -36.98 2.42 -13.18
C HIS A 3 -36.70 1.20 -12.29
N ARG A 4 -36.58 0.03 -12.90
CA ARG A 4 -36.25 -1.21 -12.19
C ARG A 4 -34.73 -1.37 -12.15
N TYR A 5 -34.14 -1.33 -10.96
CA TYR A 5 -32.70 -1.55 -10.75
C TYR A 5 -32.42 -3.02 -10.51
N ILE A 6 -31.47 -3.59 -11.26
CA ILE A 6 -30.96 -4.95 -11.07
C ILE A 6 -29.50 -4.82 -10.64
N ALA A 7 -29.16 -5.37 -9.48
CA ALA A 7 -27.80 -5.34 -8.96
C ALA A 7 -26.95 -6.41 -9.68
N ASN A 8 -25.79 -5.99 -10.19
CA ASN A 8 -24.80 -6.90 -10.79
C ASN A 8 -23.82 -7.41 -9.73
N ASN A 9 -23.01 -8.40 -10.10
CA ASN A 9 -21.80 -8.74 -9.35
C ASN A 9 -20.98 -7.49 -9.06
N PHE A 10 -20.36 -7.46 -7.89
CA PHE A 10 -19.75 -6.27 -7.33
C PHE A 10 -18.28 -6.50 -7.00
N LEU A 11 -17.53 -5.40 -6.91
CA LEU A 11 -16.14 -5.44 -6.50
C LEU A 11 -16.07 -5.52 -4.97
N VAL A 12 -15.39 -6.53 -4.46
CA VAL A 12 -15.01 -6.63 -3.06
C VAL A 12 -13.59 -6.08 -2.92
N ARG A 13 -13.38 -5.28 -1.88
CA ARG A 13 -12.10 -4.64 -1.56
C ARG A 13 -11.82 -4.87 -0.09
N ASN A 14 -10.65 -5.43 0.22
CA ASN A 14 -10.25 -5.72 1.60
C ASN A 14 -8.77 -5.42 1.83
N ALA A 15 -8.41 -5.13 3.07
CA ALA A 15 -7.00 -5.01 3.47
C ALA A 15 -6.33 -6.39 3.42
N VAL A 16 -5.07 -6.43 3.02
CA VAL A 16 -4.26 -7.67 2.93
C VAL A 16 -3.73 -8.07 4.31
N THR A 17 -3.61 -7.12 5.22
CA THR A 17 -3.26 -7.38 6.62
C THR A 17 -4.53 -7.33 7.45
N GLY A 18 -4.73 -8.33 8.29
CA GLY A 18 -5.84 -8.32 9.25
C GLY A 18 -5.69 -7.19 10.27
N THR A 19 -6.75 -6.91 11.00
CA THR A 19 -6.73 -5.93 12.09
C THR A 19 -5.80 -6.42 13.20
N HIS A 20 -4.63 -5.81 13.32
CA HIS A 20 -3.80 -5.88 14.52
C HIS A 20 -4.20 -4.75 15.47
N GLU A 21 -4.00 -4.97 16.78
CA GLU A 21 -4.16 -3.90 17.76
C GLU A 21 -3.26 -2.72 17.38
N LEU A 22 -3.85 -1.53 17.34
CA LEU A 22 -3.10 -0.30 17.15
C LEU A 22 -2.15 -0.13 18.32
N LEU A 23 -0.87 -0.36 18.07
CA LEU A 23 0.13 -0.16 19.08
C LEU A 23 0.25 1.35 19.35
N HIS A 24 -0.18 1.77 20.53
CA HIS A 24 -0.02 3.14 21.03
C HIS A 24 1.42 3.32 21.51
N TYR A 25 2.31 3.65 20.59
CA TYR A 25 3.70 3.94 20.89
C TYR A 25 4.00 5.43 20.74
N GLU A 26 4.99 5.92 21.50
CA GLU A 26 5.75 7.08 21.05
C GLU A 26 6.36 6.81 19.67
N TYR A 27 6.44 7.84 18.83
CA TYR A 27 6.83 7.73 17.42
C TYR A 27 8.17 7.04 17.16
N THR A 28 9.13 7.11 18.08
CA THR A 28 10.42 6.42 17.98
C THR A 28 10.31 4.94 18.33
N LEU A 29 9.57 4.60 19.39
CA LEU A 29 9.27 3.22 19.76
C LEU A 29 8.48 2.51 18.65
N PHE A 30 7.57 3.23 18.00
CA PHE A 30 6.83 2.73 16.84
C PHE A 30 7.76 2.34 15.69
N LEU A 31 8.74 3.18 15.31
CA LEU A 31 9.62 2.84 14.19
C LEU A 31 10.45 1.58 14.47
N GLU A 32 10.89 1.37 15.71
CA GLU A 32 11.59 0.14 16.07
C GLU A 32 10.65 -1.08 16.10
N SER A 33 9.39 -0.93 16.52
CA SER A 33 8.45 -2.06 16.61
C SER A 33 8.08 -2.66 15.25
N ILE A 34 8.12 -1.87 14.18
CA ILE A 34 7.86 -2.32 12.80
C ILE A 34 9.13 -2.63 11.99
N ARG A 35 10.31 -2.60 12.63
CA ARG A 35 11.60 -2.76 11.94
C ARG A 35 11.72 -4.11 11.23
N ASP A 36 11.27 -5.17 11.89
CA ASP A 36 11.34 -6.54 11.38
C ASP A 36 10.05 -7.01 10.69
N ASP A 37 9.06 -6.13 10.55
CA ASP A 37 7.83 -6.41 9.78
C ASP A 37 8.13 -6.37 8.27
N LYS A 38 8.67 -7.47 7.76
CA LYS A 38 9.03 -7.61 6.34
C LYS A 38 7.87 -7.33 5.39
N LYS A 39 6.64 -7.66 5.79
CA LYS A 39 5.43 -7.44 4.99
C LYS A 39 5.16 -5.94 4.87
N PHE A 40 5.15 -5.22 5.99
CA PHE A 40 4.97 -3.77 5.96
C PHE A 40 6.12 -3.05 5.25
N GLN A 41 7.36 -3.50 5.44
CA GLN A 41 8.53 -2.94 4.73
C GLN A 41 8.39 -3.07 3.21
N GLU A 42 7.95 -4.23 2.69
CA GLU A 42 7.68 -4.42 1.25
C GLU A 42 6.52 -3.53 0.78
N GLN A 43 5.43 -3.47 1.56
CA GLN A 43 4.28 -2.62 1.25
C GLN A 43 4.67 -1.13 1.16
N LEU A 44 5.47 -0.65 2.11
CA LEU A 44 5.95 0.73 2.15
C LEU A 44 6.90 1.03 0.98
N PHE A 45 7.79 0.10 0.64
CA PHE A 45 8.70 0.23 -0.50
C PHE A 45 7.94 0.42 -1.82
N VAL A 46 6.93 -0.42 -2.07
CA VAL A 46 6.11 -0.33 -3.29
C VAL A 46 5.26 0.94 -3.31
N ALA A 47 4.71 1.34 -2.15
CA ALA A 47 3.84 2.52 -2.07
C ALA A 47 4.61 3.85 -2.13
N SER A 48 5.80 3.91 -1.55
CA SER A 48 6.61 5.12 -1.44
C SER A 48 8.09 4.80 -1.22
N GLY A 49 8.81 4.59 -2.32
CA GLY A 49 10.26 4.33 -2.29
C GLY A 49 11.05 5.40 -1.54
N SER A 50 10.73 6.69 -1.69
CA SER A 50 11.43 7.78 -1.00
C SER A 50 11.23 7.78 0.52
N LEU A 51 10.03 7.39 0.99
CA LEU A 51 9.75 7.24 2.41
C LEU A 51 10.43 6.00 2.98
N TYR A 52 10.39 4.88 2.26
CA TYR A 52 11.12 3.66 2.61
C TYR A 52 12.62 3.94 2.73
N GLU A 53 13.24 4.61 1.76
CA GLU A 53 14.67 4.97 1.82
C GLU A 53 15.00 5.88 3.02
N SER A 54 14.09 6.79 3.37
CA SER A 54 14.24 7.63 4.56
C SER A 54 14.16 6.82 5.85
N LEU A 55 13.30 5.79 5.89
CA LEU A 55 13.21 4.84 6.99
C LEU A 55 14.45 3.95 7.09
N GLN A 56 15.00 3.48 5.97
CA GLN A 56 16.25 2.70 5.97
C GLN A 56 17.44 3.53 6.48
N LYS A 57 17.52 4.80 6.11
CA LYS A 57 18.54 5.72 6.66
C LYS A 57 18.41 5.88 8.17
N TYR A 58 17.19 5.93 8.69
CA TYR A 58 16.94 5.92 10.14
C TYR A 58 17.49 4.65 10.80
N TYR A 59 17.15 3.46 10.27
CA TYR A 59 17.61 2.19 10.85
C TYR A 59 19.13 1.98 10.76
N ARG A 60 19.80 2.54 9.76
CA ARG A 60 21.27 2.51 9.63
C ARG A 60 22.00 3.47 10.58
N GLY A 61 21.27 4.25 11.38
CA GLY A 61 21.88 5.20 12.32
C GLY A 61 22.41 6.47 11.64
N ASN A 62 21.96 6.79 10.43
CA ASN A 62 22.37 8.04 9.78
C ASN A 62 21.89 9.25 10.59
N SER A 63 22.78 10.24 10.77
CA SER A 63 22.43 11.47 11.50
C SER A 63 21.22 12.17 10.88
N MET A 64 20.18 12.35 11.70
CA MET A 64 18.97 13.05 11.32
C MET A 64 18.52 14.00 12.43
N LYS A 65 18.12 15.22 12.05
CA LYS A 65 17.52 16.18 12.98
C LYS A 65 16.24 15.61 13.58
N LYS A 66 15.98 15.83 14.87
CA LYS A 66 14.75 15.40 15.58
C LYS A 66 13.46 15.72 14.81
N LYS A 67 13.36 16.93 14.24
CA LYS A 67 12.21 17.34 13.41
C LYS A 67 11.98 16.44 12.18
N LYS A 68 13.06 15.93 11.57
CA LYS A 68 12.98 15.02 10.43
C LYS A 68 12.54 13.63 10.87
N ILE A 69 13.04 13.14 12.02
CA ILE A 69 12.63 11.86 12.61
C ILE A 69 11.13 11.91 12.93
N ASN A 70 10.63 12.97 13.57
CA ASN A 70 9.20 13.08 13.88
C ASN A 70 8.32 13.03 12.62
N ARG A 71 8.69 13.75 11.56
CA ARG A 71 7.95 13.73 10.28
C ARG A 71 8.00 12.37 9.59
N LEU A 72 9.15 11.70 9.67
CA LEU A 72 9.31 10.34 9.17
C LEU A 72 8.37 9.39 9.92
N SER A 73 8.43 9.38 11.25
CA SER A 73 7.57 8.56 12.10
C SER A 73 6.09 8.79 11.83
N GLU A 74 5.65 10.05 11.75
CA GLU A 74 4.25 10.39 11.44
C GLU A 74 3.82 9.85 10.06
N SER A 75 4.69 10.01 9.05
CA SER A 75 4.40 9.53 7.69
C SER A 75 4.33 8.00 7.64
N VAL A 76 5.29 7.31 8.26
CA VAL A 76 5.33 5.84 8.32
C VAL A 76 4.12 5.32 9.11
N TYR A 77 3.75 5.96 10.21
CA TYR A 77 2.58 5.59 11.00
C TYR A 77 1.27 5.70 10.19
N LYS A 78 1.12 6.75 9.36
CA LYS A 78 -0.03 6.88 8.45
C LYS A 78 -0.09 5.74 7.43
N TYR A 79 1.05 5.31 6.88
CA TYR A 79 1.11 4.16 5.98
C TYR A 79 0.84 2.83 6.69
N TYR A 80 1.32 2.69 7.92
CA TYR A 80 1.02 1.51 8.75
C TYR A 80 -0.46 1.41 9.05
N LYS A 81 -1.10 2.48 9.54
CA LYS A 81 -2.56 2.52 9.69
C LYS A 81 -3.30 2.17 8.40
N ARG A 82 -2.84 2.70 7.26
CA ARG A 82 -3.42 2.37 5.96
C ARG A 82 -3.32 0.87 5.63
N SER A 83 -2.24 0.20 5.99
CA SER A 83 -2.04 -1.23 5.67
C SER A 83 -2.98 -2.16 6.43
N ILE A 84 -3.48 -1.73 7.60
CA ILE A 84 -4.34 -2.54 8.49
C ILE A 84 -5.81 -2.09 8.51
N GLU A 85 -6.12 -0.81 8.25
CA GLU A 85 -7.49 -0.27 8.39
C GLU A 85 -8.20 0.00 7.05
N ARG A 86 -7.47 0.21 5.94
CA ARG A 86 -8.09 0.75 4.71
C ARG A 86 -8.22 -0.30 3.61
N SER A 87 -9.46 -0.53 3.18
CA SER A 87 -9.79 -1.38 2.03
C SER A 87 -9.60 -0.71 0.66
N THR A 88 -9.25 0.58 0.58
CA THR A 88 -9.08 1.26 -0.71
C THR A 88 -7.93 0.64 -1.53
N PRO A 89 -8.16 0.11 -2.75
CA PRO A 89 -7.16 -0.58 -3.57
C PRO A 89 -5.93 0.30 -3.81
N PHE A 90 -4.77 -0.09 -3.25
CA PHE A 90 -3.52 0.63 -3.46
C PHE A 90 -2.30 -0.23 -3.12
N GLY A 91 -1.41 -0.40 -4.10
CA GLY A 91 -0.16 -1.11 -3.93
C GLY A 91 -0.37 -2.52 -3.37
N LEU A 92 0.37 -2.84 -2.31
CA LEU A 92 0.30 -4.13 -1.61
C LEU A 92 -0.54 -4.07 -0.31
N PHE A 93 -1.25 -2.96 -0.04
CA PHE A 93 -2.02 -2.80 1.19
C PHE A 93 -3.38 -3.50 1.17
N SER A 94 -3.97 -3.60 -0.01
CA SER A 94 -5.33 -4.09 -0.22
C SER A 94 -5.41 -4.88 -1.50
N GLU A 95 -6.39 -5.77 -1.57
CA GLU A 95 -6.67 -6.59 -2.73
C GLU A 95 -8.11 -6.38 -3.23
N THR A 96 -8.36 -6.89 -4.44
CA THR A 96 -9.66 -6.78 -5.11
C THR A 96 -10.12 -8.15 -5.55
N SER A 97 -11.38 -8.46 -5.29
CA SER A 97 -12.04 -9.69 -5.71
C SER A 97 -13.47 -9.40 -6.20
N VAL A 98 -14.15 -10.42 -6.73
CA VAL A 98 -15.53 -10.29 -7.23
C VAL A 98 -16.48 -10.97 -6.26
N GLY A 99 -17.51 -10.23 -5.83
CA GLY A 99 -18.65 -10.74 -5.08
C GLY A 99 -19.88 -10.93 -5.97
N SER A 100 -20.73 -11.87 -5.59
CA SER A 100 -21.99 -12.19 -6.28
C SER A 100 -23.13 -12.35 -5.28
N PHE A 101 -24.35 -12.06 -5.70
CA PHE A 101 -25.54 -12.32 -4.89
C PHE A 101 -25.91 -13.80 -4.92
N SER A 102 -26.22 -14.37 -3.77
CA SER A 102 -26.62 -15.77 -3.63
C SER A 102 -27.66 -15.91 -2.49
N SER A 103 -28.35 -17.05 -2.42
CA SER A 103 -29.30 -17.33 -1.33
C SER A 103 -28.63 -17.63 0.01
N VAL A 104 -27.30 -17.83 0.01
CA VAL A 104 -26.48 -18.12 1.20
C VAL A 104 -25.39 -17.06 1.33
N GLU A 105 -25.18 -16.59 2.55
CA GLU A 105 -24.11 -15.65 2.87
C GLU A 105 -22.75 -16.36 2.97
N GLU A 106 -21.75 -15.84 2.24
CA GLU A 106 -20.37 -16.30 2.34
C GLU A 106 -19.44 -15.08 2.49
N LEU A 107 -18.86 -14.91 3.67
CA LEU A 107 -17.94 -13.81 4.00
C LEU A 107 -16.47 -14.24 4.03
N ASN A 108 -16.17 -15.50 3.73
CA ASN A 108 -14.82 -16.04 3.80
C ASN A 108 -14.03 -15.72 2.52
N LEU A 109 -12.84 -15.16 2.70
CA LEU A 109 -11.90 -14.91 1.61
C LEU A 109 -11.03 -16.16 1.39
N ASN A 110 -11.53 -17.12 0.63
CA ASN A 110 -10.85 -18.41 0.37
C ASN A 110 -9.97 -18.40 -0.90
N GLY A 111 -9.87 -17.25 -1.58
CA GLY A 111 -9.12 -17.11 -2.83
C GLY A 111 -7.61 -17.03 -2.65
N ARG A 112 -6.86 -17.27 -3.74
CA ARG A 112 -5.42 -16.98 -3.80
C ARG A 112 -5.20 -15.57 -4.36
N THR A 113 -4.42 -14.76 -3.65
CA THR A 113 -4.01 -13.44 -4.13
C THR A 113 -2.94 -13.57 -5.22
N SER A 114 -3.07 -12.80 -6.31
CA SER A 114 -2.06 -12.69 -7.36
C SER A 114 -1.62 -11.23 -7.54
N LYS A 115 -0.34 -11.01 -7.85
CA LYS A 115 0.22 -9.68 -8.09
C LYS A 115 0.17 -9.38 -9.59
N LYS A 116 -0.62 -8.38 -10.00
CA LYS A 116 -0.55 -7.80 -11.35
C LYS A 116 0.34 -6.55 -11.30
N VAL A 117 1.55 -6.67 -11.83
CA VAL A 117 2.55 -5.59 -11.80
C VAL A 117 2.53 -4.82 -13.12
N LEU A 118 2.48 -3.49 -13.02
CA LEU A 118 2.59 -2.57 -14.15
C LEU A 118 3.79 -1.67 -13.94
N LEU A 119 4.41 -1.22 -15.04
CA LEU A 119 5.46 -0.21 -14.98
C LEU A 119 4.86 1.13 -14.55
N ASP A 120 5.65 1.90 -13.81
CA ASP A 120 5.31 3.30 -13.57
C ASP A 120 5.22 4.03 -14.92
N LEU A 121 4.08 4.65 -15.16
CA LEU A 121 3.77 5.24 -16.47
C LEU A 121 4.67 6.44 -16.74
N GLU A 122 5.00 7.24 -15.73
CA GLU A 122 5.91 8.37 -15.88
C GLU A 122 7.31 7.88 -16.27
N TRP A 123 7.83 6.88 -15.57
CA TRP A 123 9.11 6.25 -15.89
C TRP A 123 9.12 5.70 -17.32
N LEU A 124 8.07 4.97 -17.72
CA LEU A 124 7.95 4.39 -19.05
C LEU A 124 7.95 5.47 -20.14
N ILE A 125 7.13 6.51 -19.99
CA ILE A 125 7.05 7.60 -20.95
C ILE A 125 8.39 8.35 -21.04
N ARG A 126 9.04 8.61 -19.90
CA ARG A 126 10.36 9.26 -19.88
C ARG A 126 11.43 8.43 -20.59
N LEU A 127 11.38 7.11 -20.46
CA LEU A 127 12.27 6.21 -21.18
C LEU A 127 12.00 6.27 -22.69
N VAL A 128 10.73 6.20 -23.10
CA VAL A 128 10.33 6.30 -24.52
C VAL A 128 10.86 7.61 -25.14
N PHE A 129 10.60 8.75 -24.52
CA PHE A 129 11.10 10.05 -25.01
C PHE A 129 12.63 10.11 -25.10
N LYS A 130 13.34 9.48 -24.17
CA LYS A 130 14.81 9.41 -24.21
C LYS A 130 15.31 8.60 -25.42
N ILE A 131 14.61 7.52 -25.76
CA ILE A 131 14.92 6.68 -26.92
C ILE A 131 14.59 7.44 -28.22
N GLU A 132 13.41 8.07 -28.29
CA GLU A 132 12.99 8.86 -29.44
C GLU A 132 13.98 9.97 -29.77
N LYS A 133 14.38 10.75 -28.76
CA LYS A 133 15.38 11.81 -28.92
C LYS A 133 16.75 11.30 -29.39
N LYS A 134 17.09 10.03 -29.11
CA LYS A 134 18.40 9.46 -29.48
C LYS A 134 18.43 8.96 -30.93
N TYR A 135 17.31 8.48 -31.46
CA TYR A 135 17.28 7.76 -32.73
C TYR A 135 16.36 8.37 -33.80
N PHE A 136 15.48 9.32 -33.43
CA PHE A 136 14.46 9.87 -34.33
C PHE A 136 14.41 11.42 -34.34
N GLN A 137 15.27 12.09 -33.57
CA GLN A 137 15.58 13.52 -33.65
C GLN A 137 17.06 13.70 -33.94
#